data_AF-A0A2N1M2I2-F1
#
_entry.id   AF-A0A2N1M2I2-F1
#
_cell.length_a   1.000
_cell.length_b   1.000
_cell.length_c   1.000
_cell.angle_alpha   90.00
_cell.angle_beta   90.00
_cell.angle_gamma   90.00
#
_symmetry.space_group_name_H-M   'P 1'
#
loop_
_entity.id
_entity.type
_entity.pdbx_description
1 polymer ?
#
loop_
_entity_poly.entity_id
_entity_poly.type
_entity_poly.pdbx_seq_one_letter_code
_entity_poly.pdbx_strand_id
1 'polypeptide(L)' 'EYSCLDAGQNAIKIYMNSFYGTAGDSKSPFFLRALAGGVTSAGRRNIKLVANFVKSRGFQIKYGDTDSLYL' A
#
# COMPACT_ATOMS: atom_id res chain seq x y z
N GLU A 1 15.87 20.92 -13.57
CA GLU A 1 16.19 20.46 -12.20
C GLU A 1 14.96 19.91 -11.48
N TYR A 2 13.89 20.68 -11.26
CA TYR A 2 12.67 20.15 -10.61
C TYR A 2 12.03 18.95 -11.32
N SER A 3 11.99 18.95 -12.66
CA SER A 3 11.42 17.82 -13.41
C SER A 3 12.23 16.52 -13.29
N CYS A 4 13.57 16.58 -13.23
CA CYS A 4 14.37 15.38 -13.05
C CYS A 4 14.29 14.85 -11.61
N LEU A 5 14.17 15.74 -10.62
CA LEU A 5 13.90 15.35 -9.23
C LEU A 5 12.51 14.70 -9.08
N ASP A 6 11.48 15.23 -9.74
CA ASP A 6 10.14 14.65 -9.74
C ASP A 6 10.11 13.26 -10.40
N ALA A 7 10.79 13.10 -11.53
CA ALA A 7 10.95 11.80 -12.17
C ALA A 7 11.67 10.80 -11.25
N GLY A 8 12.72 11.24 -10.56
CA GLY A 8 13.46 10.42 -9.60
C GLY A 8 12.61 9.93 -8.44
N GLN A 9 11.86 10.82 -7.78
CA GLN A 9 10.99 10.42 -6.66
C GLN A 9 9.85 9.48 -7.13
N ASN A 10 9.28 9.74 -8.30
CA ASN A 10 8.22 8.88 -8.87
C ASN A 10 8.75 7.47 -9.20
N ALA A 11 9.98 7.37 -9.74
CA ALA A 11 10.61 6.08 -10.00
C ALA A 11 10.79 5.27 -8.71
N ILE A 12 11.28 5.90 -7.65
CA ILE A 12 11.44 5.26 -6.33
C ILE A 12 10.08 4.82 -5.78
N LYS A 13 9.06 5.68 -5.87
CA LYS A 13 7.70 5.37 -5.41
C LYS A 13 7.12 4.15 -6.13
N ILE A 14 7.21 4.11 -7.46
CA ILE A 14 6.68 2.99 -8.26
C ILE A 14 7.43 1.70 -7.92
N TYR A 15 8.76 1.76 -7.79
CA TYR A 15 9.56 0.61 -7.39
C TYR A 15 9.13 0.07 -6.02
N MET A 16 9.00 0.94 -5.02
CA MET A 16 8.63 0.53 -3.66
C MET A 16 7.21 -0.01 -3.57
N ASN A 17 6.24 0.59 -4.28
CA ASN A 17 4.86 0.11 -4.31
C ASN A 17 4.75 -1.29 -4.96
N SER A 18 5.66 -1.63 -5.87
CA SER A 18 5.67 -2.95 -6.53
C SER A 18 6.28 -4.05 -5.65
N PHE A 19 7.13 -3.67 -4.68
CA PHE A 19 7.96 -4.62 -3.93
C PHE A 19 7.14 -5.61 -3.09
N TYR A 20 6.01 -5.19 -2.51
CA TYR A 20 5.11 -6.08 -1.79
C TYR A 20 4.64 -7.26 -2.67
N GLY A 21 4.23 -6.96 -3.91
CA GLY A 21 3.81 -7.99 -4.86
C GLY A 21 4.94 -8.93 -5.22
N THR A 22 6.14 -8.38 -5.46
CA THR A 22 7.36 -9.15 -5.74
C THR A 22 7.76 -10.06 -4.59
N ALA A 23 7.57 -9.66 -3.33
CA ALA A 23 7.84 -10.51 -2.17
C ALA A 23 6.77 -11.62 -1.95
N GLY A 24 5.57 -11.44 -2.50
CA GLY A 24 4.47 -12.40 -2.43
C GLY A 24 4.44 -13.41 -3.59
N ASP A 25 5.11 -13.13 -4.70
CA ASP A 25 5.17 -14.03 -5.86
C ASP A 25 6.23 -15.12 -5.67
N SER A 26 5.79 -16.39 -5.61
CA SER A 26 6.67 -17.56 -5.51
C SER A 26 7.72 -17.72 -6.62
N LYS A 27 7.54 -17.05 -7.77
CA LYS A 27 8.49 -17.08 -8.89
C LYS A 27 9.58 -16.01 -8.77
N SER A 28 9.40 -15.06 -7.86
CA SER A 28 10.35 -13.97 -7.66
C SER A 28 11.59 -14.44 -6.91
N PRO A 29 12.80 -13.98 -7.28
CA PRO A 29 14.00 -14.23 -6.48
C PRO A 29 13.94 -13.57 -5.08
N PHE A 30 13.00 -12.64 -4.87
CA PHE A 30 12.76 -11.98 -3.59
C PHE A 30 11.55 -12.56 -2.85
N PHE A 31 11.06 -13.74 -3.25
CA PHE A 31 9.91 -14.37 -2.59
C PHE A 31 10.19 -14.60 -1.10
N LEU A 32 9.39 -13.97 -0.26
CA LEU A 32 9.44 -14.14 1.19
C LEU A 32 8.03 -14.04 1.77
N ARG A 33 7.36 -15.20 1.85
CA ARG A 33 5.95 -15.29 2.29
C ARG A 33 5.69 -14.65 3.65
N ALA A 34 6.62 -14.78 4.60
CA ALA A 34 6.50 -14.19 5.93
C ALA A 34 6.50 -12.65 5.86
N LEU A 35 7.32 -12.06 4.98
CA LEU A 35 7.35 -10.62 4.75
C LEU A 35 6.03 -10.16 4.12
N ALA A 36 5.58 -10.82 3.04
CA ALA A 36 4.31 -10.50 2.40
C ALA A 36 3.14 -10.58 3.39
N GLY A 37 3.05 -11.65 4.19
CA GLY A 37 2.02 -11.81 5.22
C GLY A 37 2.10 -10.75 6.33
N GLY A 38 3.31 -10.36 6.75
CA GLY A 38 3.52 -9.26 7.69
C GLY A 38 3.02 -7.92 7.15
N VAL A 39 3.36 -7.60 5.90
CA VAL A 39 2.89 -6.39 5.21
C VAL A 39 1.36 -6.38 5.09
N THR A 40 0.74 -7.49 4.66
CA THR A 40 -0.73 -7.60 4.58
C THR A 40 -1.40 -7.39 5.94
N SER A 41 -0.83 -7.94 7.01
CA SER A 41 -1.38 -7.83 8.37
C SER A 41 -1.31 -6.38 8.88
N ALA A 42 -0.17 -5.73 8.70
CA ALA A 42 0.01 -4.32 9.05
C ALA A 42 -0.87 -3.40 8.20
N GLY A 43 -0.93 -3.63 6.89
CA GLY A 43 -1.80 -2.88 5.96
C GLY A 43 -3.27 -2.97 6.35
N ARG A 44 -3.77 -4.18 6.63
CA ARG A 44 -5.16 -4.38 7.07
C ARG A 44 -5.48 -3.67 8.39
N ARG A 45 -4.54 -3.63 9.34
CA ARG A 45 -4.68 -2.86 10.59
C ARG A 45 -4.80 -1.36 10.28
N ASN A 46 -3.95 -0.84 9.42
CA ASN A 46 -3.94 0.58 9.06
C ASN A 46 -5.21 0.99 8.31
N ILE A 47 -5.64 0.22 7.29
CA ILE A 47 -6.88 0.50 6.54
C ILE A 47 -8.09 0.54 7.47
N LYS A 48 -8.21 -0.41 8.42
CA LYS A 48 -9.29 -0.39 9.41
C LYS A 48 -9.23 0.83 10.33
N LEU A 49 -8.04 1.22 10.76
CA LEU A 49 -7.84 2.42 11.59
C LEU A 49 -8.31 3.67 10.85
N VAL A 50 -7.89 3.84 9.60
CA VAL A 50 -8.31 4.98 8.76
C VAL A 50 -9.81 4.93 8.46
N ALA A 51 -10.36 3.75 8.17
CA ALA A 51 -11.80 3.57 7.94
C ALA A 51 -12.64 4.01 9.16
N ASN A 52 -12.21 3.65 10.37
CA ASN A 52 -12.88 4.10 11.59
C ASN A 52 -12.75 5.61 11.78
N PHE A 53 -11.56 6.16 11.51
CA PHE A 53 -11.31 7.60 11.59
C PHE A 53 -12.24 8.39 10.64
N VAL A 54 -12.31 8.03 9.35
CA VAL A 54 -13.15 8.77 8.38
C VAL A 54 -14.65 8.62 8.69
N LYS A 55 -15.10 7.45 9.16
CA LYS A 55 -16.48 7.26 9.63
C LYS A 55 -16.81 8.15 10.83
N SER A 56 -15.89 8.28 11.79
CA SER A 56 -16.07 9.16 12.95
C SER A 56 -16.17 10.65 12.58
N ARG A 57 -15.68 11.02 11.40
CA ARG A 57 -15.78 12.37 10.83
C ARG A 57 -17.06 12.58 10.01
N GLY A 58 -17.95 11.58 9.93
CA GLY A 58 -19.20 11.66 9.19
C GLY A 58 -19.12 11.29 7.71
N PHE A 59 -17.95 10.81 7.23
CA PHE A 59 -17.84 10.33 5.85
C PHE A 59 -18.40 8.92 5.72
N GLN A 60 -19.16 8.70 4.64
CA GLN A 60 -19.53 7.36 4.21
C GLN A 60 -18.32 6.72 3.51
N ILE A 61 -18.19 5.39 3.61
CA ILE A 61 -17.21 4.63 2.83
C ILE A 61 -18.01 3.79 1.83
N LYS A 62 -17.77 4.00 0.54
CA LYS A 62 -18.38 3.24 -0.57
C LYS A 62 -17.65 1.92 -0.81
N TYR A 63 -16.32 1.95 -0.74
CA TYR A 63 -15.48 0.79 -1.00
C TYR A 63 -14.13 0.92 -0.27
N GLY A 64 -13.46 -0.21 -0.05
CA GLY A 64 -12.11 -0.25 0.48
C GLY A 64 -11.40 -1.54 0.08
N ASP A 65 -10.11 -1.43 -0.22
CA ASP A 65 -9.23 -2.55 -0.54
C ASP A 65 -7.98 -2.55 0.35
N THR A 66 -6.88 -3.11 -0.15
CA THR A 66 -5.64 -3.29 0.61
C THR A 66 -4.88 -2.01 0.89
N ASP A 67 -5.07 -0.98 0.08
CA ASP A 67 -4.25 0.23 0.04
C ASP A 67 -5.07 1.51 -0.12
N SER A 68 -6.38 1.41 -0.30
CA SER A 68 -7.25 2.57 -0.51
C SER A 68 -8.65 2.45 0.12
N LEU A 69 -9.27 3.61 0.33
CA LEU A 69 -10.66 3.77 0.77
C LEU A 69 -11.33 4.82 -0.11
N TYR A 70 -12.54 4.52 -0.55
CA TYR A 70 -13.37 5.39 -1.38
C TYR A 70 -14.53 5.89 -0.54
N LEU A 71 -14.68 7.22 -0.45
CA LEU A 71 -15.72 7.89 0.34
C LEU A 71 -16.96 8.23 -0.50
#